data_AF-A0AA38REH1-F1
#
_entry.id   AF-A0AA38REH1-F1
#
_cell.length_a   1.000
_cell.length_b   1.000
_cell.length_c   1.000
_cell.angle_alpha   90.00
_cell.angle_beta   90.00
_cell.angle_gamma   90.00
#
_symmetry.space_group_name_H-M   'P 1'
#
loop_
_entity.id
_entity.type
_entity.pdbx_description
1 polymer ?
#
loop_
_entity_poly.entity_id
_entity_poly.type
_entity_poly.pdbx_seq_one_letter_code
_entity_poly.pdbx_strand_id
1 'polypeptide(L)'
;MASVALQSKDHRDLLDIVDKLRSQGLGRYVDLPEIIVYGDQSAGKSSVPEAISGLRFPSKDNLYTRFPTKLILRRDTIPAIKITITPGPERTPSEREKLLSFESSIDINKSGLTLMID
;
A
#
# COMPACT_ATOMS: atom_id res chain seq x y z
N MET A 1 3.27 30.10 -14.81
CA MET A 1 3.58 28.71 -14.45
C MET A 1 2.56 27.82 -15.14
N ALA A 2 2.90 27.21 -16.28
CA ALA A 2 1.97 26.31 -16.97
C ALA A 2 1.69 25.12 -16.03
N SER A 3 0.42 24.88 -15.71
CA SER A 3 0.01 23.67 -15.01
C SER A 3 0.30 22.50 -15.93
N VAL A 4 1.41 21.80 -15.70
CA VAL A 4 1.62 20.50 -16.32
C VAL A 4 0.46 19.63 -15.89
N ALA A 5 -0.41 19.27 -16.83
CA ALA A 5 -1.44 18.28 -16.57
C ALA A 5 -0.72 16.95 -16.31
N LEU A 6 -0.51 16.61 -15.03
CA LEU A 6 0.17 15.40 -14.56
C LEU A 6 -0.52 14.08 -14.99
N GLN A 7 -1.60 14.17 -15.77
CA GLN A 7 -2.47 13.05 -16.11
C GLN A 7 -2.92 13.12 -17.58
N SER A 8 -1.98 13.06 -18.53
CA SER A 8 -2.37 12.72 -19.91
C SER A 8 -3.02 11.33 -19.94
N LYS A 9 -3.86 11.07 -20.94
CA LYS A 9 -4.49 9.75 -21.11
C LYS A 9 -3.43 8.65 -21.24
N ASP A 10 -2.40 8.90 -22.03
CA ASP A 10 -1.32 7.95 -22.29
C ASP A 10 -0.56 7.56 -21.02
N HIS A 11 -0.28 8.52 -20.12
CA HIS A 11 0.35 8.21 -18.84
C HIS A 11 -0.52 7.34 -17.94
N ARG A 12 -1.86 7.55 -17.95
CA ARG A 12 -2.78 6.69 -17.20
C ARG A 12 -2.82 5.28 -17.78
N ASP A 13 -2.89 5.16 -19.10
CA ASP A 13 -2.93 3.87 -19.78
C ASP A 13 -1.65 3.06 -19.50
N LEU A 14 -0.48 3.72 -19.47
CA LEU A 14 0.79 3.08 -19.09
C LEU A 14 0.79 2.60 -17.64
N LEU A 15 0.33 3.44 -16.70
CA LEU A 15 0.22 3.04 -15.29
C LEU A 15 -0.71 1.84 -15.14
N ASP A 16 -1.85 1.82 -15.83
CA ASP A 16 -2.80 0.70 -15.81
C ASP A 16 -2.17 -0.60 -16.34
N ILE A 17 -1.28 -0.53 -17.35
CA ILE A 17 -0.52 -1.69 -17.83
C ILE A 17 0.44 -2.20 -16.75
N VAL A 18 1.26 -1.33 -16.14
CA VAL A 18 2.17 -1.70 -15.04
C VAL A 18 1.39 -2.41 -13.92
N ASP A 19 0.22 -1.87 -13.62
CA ASP A 19 -0.68 -2.35 -12.59
C ASP A 19 -1.29 -3.73 -12.91
N LYS A 20 -1.64 -3.99 -14.17
CA LYS A 20 -2.08 -5.32 -14.65
C LYS A 20 -0.93 -6.32 -14.60
N LEU A 21 0.27 -5.94 -15.04
CA LEU A 21 1.44 -6.82 -14.98
C LEU A 21 1.73 -7.23 -13.53
N ARG A 22 1.66 -6.28 -12.60
CA ARG A 22 1.84 -6.54 -11.17
C ARG A 22 0.80 -7.52 -10.61
N SER A 23 -0.47 -7.41 -10.99
CA SER A 23 -1.53 -8.33 -10.50
C SER A 23 -1.39 -9.75 -11.01
N GLN A 24 -0.73 -9.96 -12.15
CA GLN A 24 -0.40 -11.29 -12.68
C GLN A 24 0.88 -11.89 -12.06
N GLY A 25 1.48 -11.22 -11.08
CA GLY A 25 2.71 -11.67 -10.44
C GLY A 25 3.95 -11.53 -11.31
N LEU A 26 3.92 -10.72 -12.38
CA LEU A 26 5.07 -10.52 -13.26
C LEU A 26 6.20 -9.73 -12.60
N GLY A 27 5.94 -9.05 -11.48
CA GLY A 27 6.97 -8.37 -10.69
C GLY A 27 8.09 -9.29 -10.17
N ARG A 28 7.94 -10.62 -10.24
CA ARG A 28 9.00 -11.59 -9.93
C ARG A 28 9.93 -11.91 -11.10
N TYR A 29 9.56 -11.50 -12.31
CA TYR A 29 10.30 -11.77 -13.55
C TYR A 29 10.83 -10.50 -14.21
N VAL A 30 10.11 -9.39 -14.03
CA VAL A 30 10.48 -8.07 -14.54
C VAL A 30 10.33 -7.03 -13.45
N ASP A 31 11.27 -6.09 -13.39
CA ASP A 31 11.19 -4.97 -12.47
C ASP A 31 10.06 -4.03 -12.93
N LEU A 32 9.05 -3.89 -12.08
CA LEU A 32 7.94 -2.97 -12.31
C LEU A 32 8.16 -1.69 -11.48
N PRO A 33 7.86 -0.49 -12.02
CA PRO A 33 8.05 0.76 -11.31
C PRO A 33 7.30 0.79 -9.96
N GLU A 34 8.02 1.05 -8.87
CA GLU A 34 7.48 1.22 -7.52
C GLU A 34 8.06 2.48 -6.86
N ILE A 35 7.31 3.08 -5.94
CA ILE A 35 7.78 4.24 -5.15
C ILE A 35 8.13 3.74 -3.76
N ILE A 36 9.37 3.97 -3.35
CA ILE A 36 9.87 3.64 -2.02
C ILE A 36 10.04 4.93 -1.22
N VAL A 37 9.36 5.00 -0.07
CA VAL A 37 9.52 6.09 0.89
C VAL A 37 10.45 5.62 2.00
N TYR A 38 11.65 6.20 2.09
CA TYR A 38 12.65 5.87 3.11
C TYR A 38 13.25 7.14 3.72
N GLY A 39 13.92 7.02 4.87
CA GLY A 39 14.52 8.14 5.58
C GLY A 39 14.57 7.93 7.10
N ASP A 40 15.17 8.87 7.82
CA ASP A 40 15.41 8.81 9.26
C ASP A 40 14.13 8.71 10.08
N GLN A 41 14.24 8.15 11.30
CA GLN A 41 13.15 8.13 12.26
C GLN A 41 12.51 9.52 12.38
N SER A 42 11.18 9.57 12.52
CA SER A 42 10.37 10.80 12.60
C SER A 42 10.42 11.78 11.42
N ALA A 43 11.06 11.45 10.28
CA ALA A 43 11.08 12.30 9.07
C ALA A 43 9.73 12.41 8.30
N GLY A 44 8.59 12.10 8.93
CA GLY A 44 7.27 12.21 8.28
C GLY A 44 6.99 11.19 7.17
N LYS A 45 7.73 10.07 7.13
CA LYS A 45 7.57 9.03 6.10
C LYS A 45 6.14 8.50 5.99
N SER A 46 5.44 8.32 7.11
CA SER A 46 4.05 7.89 7.13
C SER A 46 3.10 8.96 6.58
N SER A 47 3.44 10.24 6.69
CA SER A 47 2.61 11.34 6.17
C SER A 47 2.53 11.36 4.64
N VAL A 48 3.52 10.81 3.93
CA VAL A 48 3.52 10.70 2.45
C VAL A 48 2.40 9.77 1.96
N PRO A 49 2.36 8.47 2.32
CA PRO A 49 1.27 7.59 1.94
C PRO A 49 -0.07 8.00 2.56
N GLU A 50 -0.09 8.66 3.73
CA GLU A 50 -1.33 9.25 4.28
C GLU A 50 -1.90 10.33 3.37
N ALA A 51 -1.06 11.27 2.92
CA ALA A 51 -1.48 12.37 2.04
C ALA A 51 -1.95 11.85 0.67
N ILE A 52 -1.32 10.79 0.16
CA ILE A 52 -1.69 10.19 -1.14
C ILE A 52 -2.98 9.36 -1.02
N SER A 53 -3.12 8.55 0.03
CA SER A 53 -4.26 7.65 0.20
C SER A 53 -5.49 8.30 0.85
N GLY A 54 -5.30 9.40 1.58
CA GLY A 54 -6.31 9.97 2.48
C GLY A 54 -6.58 9.12 3.72
N LEU A 55 -5.89 8.00 3.90
CA LEU A 55 -6.04 7.11 5.04
C LEU A 55 -5.04 7.50 6.11
N ARG A 56 -5.46 7.53 7.38
CA ARG A 56 -4.53 7.62 8.50
C ARG A 56 -3.80 6.31 8.67
N PHE A 57 -2.48 6.37 8.71
CA PHE A 57 -1.66 5.22 8.97
C PHE A 57 -1.46 5.07 10.48
N PRO A 58 -1.24 3.85 10.94
CA PRO A 58 -1.14 3.64 12.37
C PRO A 58 0.12 4.30 12.97
N SER A 59 -0.06 5.17 13.96
CA SER A 59 1.00 5.79 14.76
C SER A 59 0.69 5.66 16.26
N LYS A 60 1.49 4.91 17.03
CA LYS A 60 1.46 4.92 18.52
C LYS A 60 2.70 5.64 19.04
N ASP A 61 2.58 6.30 20.18
CA ASP A 61 3.72 6.94 20.84
C ASP A 61 4.88 5.94 20.98
N ASN A 62 6.08 6.34 20.54
CA ASN A 62 7.30 5.52 20.44
C ASN A 62 7.32 4.33 19.45
N LEU A 63 6.30 4.13 18.61
CA LEU A 63 6.26 3.03 17.63
C LEU A 63 6.00 3.55 16.21
N TYR A 64 7.09 3.69 15.46
CA TYR A 64 7.07 3.94 14.02
C TYR A 64 6.90 2.61 13.26
N THR A 65 6.64 2.68 11.95
CA THR A 65 6.37 1.55 11.03
C THR A 65 7.17 0.27 11.36
N ARG A 66 6.55 -0.71 12.02
CA ARG A 66 7.20 -1.96 12.45
C ARG A 66 7.47 -2.92 11.30
N PHE A 67 6.66 -2.84 10.25
CA PHE A 67 6.72 -3.69 9.07
C PHE A 67 6.59 -2.83 7.83
N PRO A 68 7.30 -3.14 6.72
CA PRO A 68 7.10 -2.44 5.46
C PRO A 68 5.63 -2.50 5.04
N THR A 69 4.98 -1.34 4.92
CA THR A 69 3.58 -1.25 4.48
C THR A 69 3.54 -0.99 2.98
N LYS A 70 2.99 -1.94 2.22
CA LYS A 70 2.74 -1.77 0.79
C LYS A 70 1.36 -1.14 0.58
N LEU A 71 1.33 0.09 0.07
CA LEU A 71 0.10 0.76 -0.35
C LEU A 71 -0.17 0.48 -1.83
N ILE A 72 -1.33 -0.08 -2.15
CA ILE A 72 -1.78 -0.32 -3.52
C ILE A 72 -3.07 0.46 -3.73
N LEU A 73 -3.03 1.46 -4.62
CA LEU A 73 -4.19 2.25 -4.99
C LEU A 73 -4.70 1.78 -6.35
N ARG A 74 -5.95 1.34 -6.40
CA ARG A 74 -6.62 0.90 -7.63
C ARG A 74 -7.85 1.74 -7.86
N ARG A 75 -8.14 2.04 -9.13
CA ARG A 75 -9.42 2.64 -9.51
C ARG A 75 -10.45 1.52 -9.57
N ASP A 76 -11.53 1.69 -8.83
CA ASP A 76 -12.67 0.80 -8.86
C ASP A 76 -13.95 1.63 -8.72
N THR A 77 -15.06 1.10 -9.22
CA THR A 77 -16.41 1.66 -9.05
C THR A 77 -16.88 1.57 -7.60
N ILE A 78 -16.38 0.59 -6.85
CA ILE A 78 -16.74 0.36 -5.45
C ILE A 78 -15.54 0.72 -4.59
N PRO A 79 -15.61 1.78 -3.76
CA PRO A 79 -14.53 2.11 -2.85
C PRO A 79 -14.45 1.06 -1.74
N ALA A 80 -13.31 0.38 -1.64
CA ALA A 80 -13.06 -0.64 -0.64
C ALA A 80 -11.60 -0.62 -0.19
N ILE A 81 -11.36 -0.92 1.09
CA ILE A 81 -10.03 -1.12 1.64
C ILE A 81 -9.91 -2.60 1.98
N LYS A 82 -8.97 -3.29 1.32
CA LYS A 82 -8.58 -4.66 1.64
C LYS A 82 -7.22 -4.67 2.30
N ILE A 83 -7.11 -5.35 3.43
CA ILE A 83 -5.89 -5.44 4.21
C ILE A 83 -5.49 -6.90 4.37
N THR A 84 -4.24 -7.20 4.07
CA THR A 84 -3.67 -8.55 4.08
C THR A 84 -2.25 -8.50 4.61
N ILE A 85 -1.74 -9.64 5.09
CA ILE A 85 -0.34 -9.76 5.51
C ILE A 85 0.39 -10.67 4.53
N THR A 86 1.48 -10.16 3.95
CA THR A 86 2.40 -11.00 3.16
C THR A 86 3.50 -11.51 4.08
N PRO A 87 3.60 -12.83 4.34
CA PRO A 87 4.62 -13.36 5.23
C PRO A 87 6.01 -13.31 4.59
N GLY A 88 7.04 -13.14 5.43
CA GLY A 88 8.44 -13.23 4.99
C GLY A 88 8.81 -14.62 4.48
N PRO A 89 9.89 -14.73 3.66
CA PRO A 89 10.34 -16.01 3.11
C PRO A 89 10.75 -17.01 4.20
N GLU A 90 11.37 -16.53 5.28
CA GLU A 90 11.92 -17.34 6.39
C GLU A 90 10.89 -17.81 7.43
N ARG A 91 9.59 -17.57 7.19
CA ARG A 91 8.52 -17.94 8.13
C ARG A 91 8.17 -19.42 8.06
N THR A 92 7.85 -20.03 9.21
CA THR A 92 7.42 -21.44 9.25
C THR A 92 6.11 -21.65 8.48
N PRO A 93 5.82 -22.87 7.98
CA PRO A 93 4.59 -23.14 7.23
C PRO A 93 3.32 -22.76 8.00
N SER A 94 3.27 -23.07 9.30
CA SER A 94 2.12 -22.74 10.15
C SER A 94 1.95 -21.23 10.37
N GLU A 95 3.05 -20.50 10.57
CA GLU A 95 2.99 -19.03 10.67
C GLU A 95 2.56 -18.40 9.35
N ARG A 96 3.04 -18.92 8.21
CA ARG A 96 2.66 -18.43 6.88
C ARG A 96 1.16 -18.59 6.64
N GLU A 97 0.62 -19.76 6.93
CA GLU A 97 -0.81 -20.03 6.79
C GLU A 97 -1.63 -19.07 7.66
N LYS A 98 -1.23 -18.89 8.92
CA LYS A 98 -1.89 -17.94 9.84
C LYS A 98 -1.87 -16.51 9.28
N LEU A 99 -0.72 -16.02 8.80
CA LEU A 99 -0.59 -14.66 8.28
C LEU A 99 -1.35 -14.47 6.95
N LEU A 100 -1.35 -15.46 6.07
CA LEU A 100 -2.10 -15.42 4.82
C LEU A 100 -3.62 -15.50 5.03
N SER A 101 -4.06 -16.15 6.11
CA SER A 101 -5.48 -16.20 6.48
C SER A 101 -6.02 -14.87 7.03
N PHE A 102 -5.13 -13.93 7.39
CA PHE A 102 -5.55 -12.61 7.82
C PHE A 102 -6.06 -11.77 6.64
N GLU A 103 -7.35 -11.47 6.66
CA GLU A 103 -7.99 -10.52 5.76
C GLU A 103 -8.94 -9.62 6.55
N SER A 104 -8.82 -8.31 6.34
CA SER A 104 -9.74 -7.33 6.92
C SER A 104 -10.22 -6.37 5.82
N SER A 105 -11.52 -6.09 5.82
CA SER A 105 -12.15 -5.12 4.94
C SER A 105 -12.72 -3.97 5.77
N ILE A 106 -12.34 -2.73 5.47
CA ILE A 106 -12.82 -1.53 6.16
C ILE A 106 -13.61 -0.68 5.17
N ASP A 107 -14.74 -0.14 5.64
CA ASP A 107 -15.50 0.88 4.93
C ASP A 107 -14.72 2.19 4.96
N ILE A 108 -14.42 2.76 3.78
CA ILE A 108 -13.66 4.00 3.63
C ILE A 108 -14.25 5.17 4.43
N ASN A 109 -15.55 5.11 4.74
CA ASN A 109 -16.29 6.13 5.47
C ASN A 109 -16.26 5.93 7.00
N LYS A 110 -15.84 4.76 7.48
CA LYS A 110 -15.84 4.41 8.91
C LYS A 110 -14.42 4.05 9.36
N SER A 111 -13.73 5.06 9.88
CA SER A 111 -12.47 4.94 10.63
C SER A 111 -11.29 4.47 9.77
N GLY A 112 -10.21 5.26 9.73
CA GLY A 112 -8.99 4.92 8.97
C GLY A 112 -8.29 3.64 9.46
N LEU A 113 -7.04 3.40 9.03
CA LEU A 113 -6.26 2.20 9.39
C LEU A 113 -5.85 2.15 10.88
N THR A 114 -6.36 3.05 11.71
CA THR A 114 -6.01 3.20 13.13
C THR A 114 -6.33 1.97 13.97
N LEU A 115 -7.30 1.14 13.55
CA LEU A 115 -7.68 -0.11 14.24
C LEU A 115 -6.64 -1.24 14.11
N MET A 116 -5.50 -1.00 13.45
CA MET A 116 -4.50 -2.03 13.18
C MET A 116 -3.34 -2.11 14.18
N ILE A 117 -3.31 -1.29 15.25
CA ILE A 117 -2.21 -1.30 16.25
C ILE A 117 -2.57 -1.95 17.59
N ASP A 118 -3.62 -2.76 17.64
CA ASP A 118 -3.95 -3.51 18.85
C ASP A 118 -3.61 -5.00 18.68
#